data_AF-A0A842XR39-F1
#
_entry.id   AF-A0A842XR39-F1
#
_cell.length_a   1.000
_cell.length_b   1.000
_cell.length_c   1.000
_cell.angle_alpha   90.00
_cell.angle_beta   90.00
_cell.angle_gamma   90.00
#
_symmetry.space_group_name_H-M   'P 1'
#
loop_
_entity.id
_entity.type
_entity.pdbx_description
1 polymer ?
#
loop_
_entity_poly.entity_id
_entity_poly.type
_entity_poly.pdbx_seq_one_letter_code
_entity_poly.pdbx_strand_id
1 'polypeptide(L)'
;MLAITHLAVSLLLIQLLSLDRNDSFVALMFGVVIDVDHLFGLNSYAKANGIASIFDFDSLMNADGQWKSLLHNPVSVMIVGPISVASRIAIPLIFWGVHISMDWLEDSLLGLLSAPELILVVCASGAVLWMRYSFFRSLNSNASFRRYIASEWRVLRRSAPEQRSMST
;
A
#
# COMPACT_ATOMS: atom_id res chain seq x y z
N MET A 1 -3.97 -6.10 -7.20
CA MET A 1 -2.73 -6.61 -6.56
C MET A 1 -2.94 -6.86 -5.09
N LEU A 2 -2.06 -7.63 -4.46
CA LEU A 2 -2.05 -7.76 -3.01
C LEU A 2 -1.85 -6.38 -2.37
N ALA A 3 -2.59 -6.11 -1.29
CA ALA A 3 -2.43 -4.90 -0.49
C ALA A 3 -0.97 -4.69 -0.02
N ILE A 4 -0.21 -5.78 0.19
CA ILE A 4 1.21 -5.68 0.55
C ILE A 4 2.08 -5.14 -0.59
N THR A 5 1.73 -5.44 -1.84
CA THR A 5 2.39 -4.92 -3.05
C THR A 5 2.13 -3.43 -3.17
N HIS A 6 0.87 -3.01 -3.02
CA HIS A 6 0.49 -1.59 -2.99
C HIS A 6 1.22 -0.82 -1.88
N LEU A 7 1.32 -1.41 -0.68
CA LEU A 7 2.06 -0.82 0.43
C LEU A 7 3.55 -0.69 0.12
N ALA A 8 4.21 -1.73 -0.38
CA ALA A 8 5.64 -1.70 -0.67
C ALA A 8 5.98 -0.64 -1.74
N VAL A 9 5.21 -0.56 -2.82
CA VAL A 9 5.38 0.44 -3.87
C VAL A 9 5.07 1.85 -3.36
N SER A 10 4.01 2.02 -2.56
CA SER A 10 3.67 3.31 -1.97
C SER A 10 4.78 3.83 -1.05
N LEU A 11 5.34 2.96 -0.19
CA LEU A 11 6.46 3.33 0.69
C LEU A 11 7.73 3.69 -0.10
N LEU A 12 7.97 3.01 -1.23
CA LEU A 12 9.08 3.35 -2.12
C LEU A 12 8.89 4.73 -2.74
N LEU A 13 7.70 5.01 -3.30
CA LEU A 13 7.39 6.30 -3.91
C LEU A 13 7.44 7.45 -2.89
N ILE A 14 6.95 7.23 -1.67
CA ILE A 14 7.06 8.20 -0.57
C ILE A 14 8.52 8.61 -0.35
N GLN A 15 9.44 7.64 -0.32
CA GLN A 15 10.87 7.92 -0.15
C GLN A 15 11.49 8.60 -1.37
N LEU A 16 11.15 8.15 -2.58
CA LEU A 16 11.67 8.72 -3.82
C LEU A 16 11.24 10.19 -4.01
N LEU A 17 10.02 10.51 -3.63
CA LEU A 17 9.48 11.87 -3.70
C LEU A 17 9.82 12.71 -2.46
N SER A 18 10.50 12.13 -1.46
CA SER A 18 10.87 12.79 -0.20
C SER A 18 9.67 13.46 0.49
N LEU A 19 8.53 12.76 0.51
CA LEU A 19 7.30 13.31 1.07
C LEU A 19 7.41 13.54 2.59
N ASP A 20 6.82 14.63 3.06
CA ASP A 20 6.72 14.88 4.50
C ASP A 20 5.69 13.95 5.16
N ARG A 21 5.45 14.11 6.46
CA ARG A 21 4.52 13.25 7.21
C ARG A 21 3.07 13.38 6.74
N ASN A 22 2.61 14.59 6.41
CA ASN A 22 1.23 14.83 6.00
C ASN A 22 1.01 14.30 4.59
N ASP A 23 1.95 14.57 3.70
CA ASP A 23 1.96 14.09 2.34
C ASP A 23 2.07 12.56 2.27
N SER A 24 2.90 11.97 3.12
CA SER A 24 2.99 10.51 3.27
C SER A 24 1.68 9.89 3.76
N PHE A 25 0.95 10.56 4.67
CA PHE A 25 -0.35 10.08 5.11
C PHE A 25 -1.36 10.09 3.95
N VAL A 26 -1.43 11.19 3.20
CA VAL A 26 -2.29 11.29 2.01
C VAL A 26 -1.90 10.24 0.96
N ALA A 27 -0.61 10.09 0.69
CA ALA A 27 -0.09 9.05 -0.20
C ALA A 27 -0.56 7.65 0.19
N LEU A 28 -0.50 7.29 1.48
CA LEU A 28 -0.99 5.99 1.96
C LEU A 28 -2.52 5.85 1.87
N MET A 29 -3.28 6.94 2.00
CA MET A 29 -4.74 6.90 1.81
C MET A 29 -5.09 6.48 0.37
N PHE A 30 -4.44 7.08 -0.63
CA PHE A 30 -4.75 6.84 -2.04
C PHE A 30 -3.96 5.69 -2.67
N GLY A 31 -2.81 5.32 -2.10
CA GLY A 31 -1.97 4.24 -2.60
C GLY A 31 -2.26 2.88 -1.96
N VAL A 32 -2.88 2.84 -0.77
CA VAL A 32 -3.10 1.60 0.00
C VAL A 32 -4.50 1.51 0.57
N VAL A 33 -4.96 2.51 1.33
CA VAL A 33 -6.25 2.39 2.05
C VAL A 33 -7.45 2.35 1.11
N ILE A 34 -7.28 2.83 -0.12
CA ILE A 34 -8.30 2.71 -1.16
C ILE A 34 -8.71 1.25 -1.43
N ASP A 35 -7.83 0.28 -1.17
CA ASP A 35 -8.15 -1.17 -1.24
C ASP A 35 -9.27 -1.59 -0.30
N VAL A 36 -9.55 -0.83 0.76
CA VAL A 36 -10.68 -1.11 1.65
C VAL A 36 -12.01 -1.06 0.89
N ASP A 37 -12.05 -0.36 -0.24
CA ASP A 37 -13.26 -0.28 -1.05
C ASP A 37 -13.66 -1.64 -1.66
N HIS A 38 -12.71 -2.58 -1.80
CA HIS A 38 -12.98 -3.95 -2.22
C HIS A 38 -13.94 -4.67 -1.27
N LEU A 39 -14.02 -4.25 0.00
CA LEU A 39 -15.03 -4.76 0.94
C LEU A 39 -16.46 -4.36 0.54
N PHE A 40 -16.64 -3.21 -0.11
CA PHE A 40 -17.94 -2.82 -0.69
C PHE A 40 -18.27 -3.65 -1.94
N GLY A 41 -17.25 -3.95 -2.76
CA GLY A 41 -17.36 -4.89 -3.88
C GLY A 41 -17.75 -6.29 -3.41
N LEU A 42 -17.10 -6.77 -2.35
CA LEU A 42 -17.36 -8.07 -1.72
C LEU A 42 -18.81 -8.20 -1.23
N ASN A 43 -19.34 -7.18 -0.56
CA ASN A 43 -20.75 -7.19 -0.12
C ASN A 43 -21.71 -7.33 -1.32
N SER A 44 -21.44 -6.63 -2.40
CA SER A 44 -22.25 -6.69 -3.62
C SER A 44 -22.15 -8.06 -4.29
N TYR A 45 -20.94 -8.63 -4.36
CA TYR A 45 -20.68 -9.97 -4.88
C TYR A 45 -21.38 -11.06 -4.05
N ALA A 46 -21.29 -10.98 -2.72
CA ALA A 46 -21.94 -11.90 -1.80
C ALA A 46 -23.46 -11.91 -1.94
N LYS A 47 -24.06 -10.75 -2.21
CA LYS A 47 -25.51 -10.63 -2.51
C LYS A 47 -25.89 -11.27 -3.84
N ALA A 48 -25.02 -11.18 -4.85
CA ALA A 48 -25.28 -11.70 -6.19
C ALA A 48 -25.03 -13.22 -6.32
N ASN A 49 -23.97 -13.73 -5.68
CA ASN A 49 -23.49 -15.11 -5.85
C ASN A 49 -23.67 -15.99 -4.59
N GLY A 50 -24.14 -15.41 -3.49
CA GLY A 50 -24.34 -16.08 -2.20
C GLY A 50 -23.10 -16.08 -1.31
N ILE A 51 -23.28 -16.14 0.01
CA ILE A 51 -22.18 -16.08 0.99
C ILE A 51 -21.20 -17.26 0.84
N ALA A 52 -21.66 -18.41 0.33
CA ALA A 52 -20.83 -19.58 0.10
C ALA A 52 -19.73 -19.33 -0.95
N SER A 53 -19.96 -18.43 -1.92
CA SER A 53 -18.96 -18.10 -2.94
C SER A 53 -17.79 -17.26 -2.41
N ILE A 54 -17.92 -16.69 -1.20
CA ILE A 54 -16.81 -15.99 -0.52
C ILE A 54 -15.75 -16.99 -0.02
N PHE A 55 -16.12 -18.25 0.21
CA PHE A 55 -15.19 -19.28 0.70
C PHE A 55 -14.61 -20.14 -0.43
N ASP A 56 -15.06 -19.92 -1.66
CA ASP A 56 -14.54 -20.61 -2.84
C ASP A 56 -13.26 -19.92 -3.33
N PHE A 57 -12.13 -20.36 -2.77
CA PHE A 57 -10.81 -19.80 -3.10
C PHE A 57 -10.48 -19.85 -4.59
N ASP A 58 -10.97 -20.83 -5.35
CA ASP A 58 -10.74 -20.88 -6.80
C ASP A 58 -11.53 -19.78 -7.53
N SER A 59 -12.76 -19.51 -7.10
CA SER A 59 -13.56 -18.37 -7.60
C SER A 59 -12.93 -17.02 -7.23
N LEU A 60 -12.28 -16.91 -6.06
CA LEU A 60 -11.60 -15.69 -5.61
C LEU A 60 -10.26 -15.42 -6.30
N MET A 61 -9.59 -16.48 -6.74
CA MET A 61 -8.28 -16.42 -7.39
C MET A 61 -8.38 -16.15 -8.89
N ASN A 62 -9.58 -16.18 -9.47
CA ASN A 62 -9.81 -15.87 -10.87
C ASN A 62 -9.96 -14.36 -11.10
N ALA A 63 -9.35 -13.84 -12.18
CA ALA A 63 -9.43 -12.43 -12.56
C ALA A 63 -10.86 -11.93 -12.84
N ASP A 64 -11.81 -12.81 -13.13
CA ASP A 64 -13.22 -12.45 -13.31
C ASP A 64 -13.98 -12.27 -11.98
N GLY A 65 -13.38 -12.71 -10.85
CA GLY A 65 -13.90 -12.56 -9.48
C GLY A 65 -13.51 -11.24 -8.81
N GLN A 66 -13.00 -10.27 -9.57
CA GLN A 66 -12.50 -8.99 -9.05
C GLN A 66 -13.61 -8.17 -8.37
N TRP A 67 -13.51 -8.00 -7.06
CA TRP A 67 -14.41 -7.18 -6.24
C TRP A 67 -14.12 -5.68 -6.37
N LYS A 68 -14.01 -5.19 -7.61
CA LYS A 68 -13.66 -3.80 -7.88
C LYS A 68 -14.84 -2.89 -7.59
N SER A 69 -14.63 -1.98 -6.64
CA SER A 69 -15.58 -0.94 -6.27
C SER A 69 -15.29 0.34 -7.08
N LEU A 70 -16.08 1.38 -6.83
CA LEU A 70 -16.11 2.63 -7.60
C LEU A 70 -14.73 3.32 -7.67
N LEU A 71 -13.87 3.19 -6.66
CA LEU A 71 -12.59 3.91 -6.63
C LEU A 71 -11.54 3.29 -7.56
N HIS A 72 -11.76 2.04 -7.98
CA HIS A 72 -10.92 1.31 -8.94
C HIS A 72 -11.33 1.51 -10.40
N ASN A 73 -12.40 2.26 -10.65
CA ASN A 73 -12.84 2.62 -11.99
C ASN A 73 -12.15 3.92 -12.45
N PRO A 74 -11.70 4.07 -13.71
CA PRO A 74 -11.14 5.33 -14.22
C PRO A 74 -12.01 6.57 -13.99
N VAL A 75 -13.34 6.40 -13.89
CA VAL A 75 -14.30 7.47 -13.57
C VAL A 75 -14.05 8.07 -12.17
N SER A 76 -13.41 7.35 -11.25
CA SER A 76 -13.07 7.87 -9.91
C SER A 76 -12.07 9.03 -9.95
N VAL A 77 -11.42 9.29 -11.10
CA VAL A 77 -10.69 10.54 -11.33
C VAL A 77 -11.56 11.78 -11.10
N MET A 78 -12.88 11.69 -11.27
CA MET A 78 -13.83 12.76 -10.98
C MET A 78 -13.98 13.05 -9.49
N ILE A 79 -13.51 12.16 -8.62
CA ILE A 79 -13.46 12.32 -7.17
C ILE A 79 -12.02 12.68 -6.74
N VAL A 80 -11.04 11.89 -7.19
CA VAL A 80 -9.62 12.06 -6.81
C VAL A 80 -9.04 13.35 -7.40
N GLY A 81 -9.45 13.73 -8.60
CA GLY A 81 -9.03 14.96 -9.29
C GLY A 81 -9.38 16.21 -8.50
N PRO A 82 -10.66 16.45 -8.15
CA PRO A 82 -11.04 17.57 -7.28
C PRO A 82 -10.34 17.57 -5.92
N ILE A 83 -10.14 16.40 -5.30
CA ILE A 83 -9.39 16.30 -4.03
C ILE A 83 -7.94 16.76 -4.23
N SER A 84 -7.28 16.36 -5.32
CA SER A 84 -5.91 16.77 -5.65
C SER A 84 -5.79 18.27 -5.94
N VAL A 85 -6.78 18.83 -6.65
CA VAL A 85 -6.85 20.27 -6.90
C VAL A 85 -7.07 21.04 -5.59
N ALA A 86 -7.99 20.57 -4.75
CA ALA A 86 -8.32 21.21 -3.47
C ALA A 86 -7.16 21.14 -2.47
N SER A 87 -6.43 20.02 -2.43
CA SER A 87 -5.24 19.84 -1.59
C SER A 87 -4.02 20.58 -2.13
N ARG A 88 -4.09 21.13 -3.36
CA ARG A 88 -2.99 21.81 -4.08
C ARG A 88 -1.74 20.95 -4.22
N ILE A 89 -1.89 19.63 -4.13
CA ILE A 89 -0.82 18.66 -4.23
C ILE A 89 -1.27 17.56 -5.20
N ALA A 90 -0.40 17.18 -6.13
CA ALA A 90 -0.67 16.10 -7.08
C ALA A 90 -0.64 14.70 -6.43
N ILE A 91 -0.33 14.61 -5.14
CA ILE A 91 -0.10 13.37 -4.41
C ILE A 91 -1.29 12.41 -4.48
N PRO A 92 -2.55 12.81 -4.22
CA PRO A 92 -3.67 11.88 -4.32
C PRO A 92 -3.77 11.28 -5.73
N LEU A 93 -3.63 12.10 -6.77
CA LEU A 93 -3.70 11.65 -8.17
C LEU A 93 -2.55 10.71 -8.54
N ILE A 94 -1.32 11.00 -8.10
CA ILE A 94 -0.14 10.15 -8.38
C ILE A 94 -0.31 8.78 -7.72
N PHE A 95 -0.62 8.75 -6.42
CA PHE A 95 -0.72 7.50 -5.68
C PHE A 95 -1.92 6.66 -6.11
N TRP A 96 -3.07 7.30 -6.36
CA TRP A 96 -4.21 6.64 -6.98
C TRP A 96 -3.88 6.13 -8.39
N GLY A 97 -3.24 6.94 -9.23
CA GLY A 97 -2.90 6.54 -10.61
C GLY A 97 -1.95 5.35 -10.64
N VAL A 98 -0.93 5.34 -9.77
CA VAL A 98 -0.03 4.18 -9.62
C VAL A 98 -0.81 2.96 -9.13
N HIS A 99 -1.69 3.14 -8.14
CA HIS A 99 -2.52 2.06 -7.61
C HIS A 99 -3.37 1.39 -8.71
N ILE A 100 -4.16 2.16 -9.46
CA ILE A 100 -4.98 1.65 -10.57
C ILE A 100 -4.11 1.01 -11.67
N SER A 101 -2.93 1.58 -11.93
CA SER A 101 -2.02 1.02 -12.94
C SER A 101 -1.49 -0.36 -12.53
N MET A 102 -1.21 -0.56 -11.23
CA MET A 102 -0.80 -1.85 -10.69
C MET A 102 -1.92 -2.88 -10.80
N ASP A 103 -3.16 -2.50 -10.50
CA ASP A 103 -4.30 -3.39 -10.64
C ASP A 103 -4.60 -3.74 -12.10
N TRP A 104 -4.51 -2.76 -12.99
CA TRP A 104 -4.67 -3.02 -14.42
C TRP A 104 -3.60 -3.99 -14.93
N LEU A 105 -2.36 -3.84 -14.46
CA LEU A 105 -1.24 -4.72 -14.85
C LEU A 105 -1.43 -6.13 -14.29
N GLU A 106 -1.96 -6.28 -13.08
CA GLU A 106 -2.36 -7.58 -12.55
C GLU A 106 -3.40 -8.25 -13.42
N ASP A 107 -4.54 -7.57 -13.65
CA ASP A 107 -5.67 -8.10 -14.40
C ASP A 107 -5.28 -8.48 -15.83
N SER A 108 -4.50 -7.62 -16.49
CA SER A 108 -4.26 -7.74 -17.92
C SER A 108 -3.12 -8.68 -18.26
N LEU A 109 -2.12 -8.83 -17.38
CA LEU A 109 -0.83 -9.43 -17.76
C LEU A 109 -0.31 -10.50 -16.80
N LEU A 110 -0.67 -10.47 -15.52
CA LEU A 110 0.03 -11.26 -14.51
C LEU A 110 -0.83 -12.33 -13.84
N GLY A 111 -2.10 -12.02 -13.56
CA GLY A 111 -2.93 -12.82 -12.65
C GLY A 111 -2.56 -12.62 -11.17
N LEU A 112 -3.48 -13.01 -10.29
CA LEU A 112 -3.34 -12.92 -8.83
C LEU A 112 -2.20 -13.83 -8.33
N LEU A 113 -1.42 -13.36 -7.35
CA LEU A 113 -0.31 -14.12 -6.73
C LEU A 113 0.77 -14.60 -7.72
N SER A 114 0.97 -13.86 -8.81
CA SER A 114 1.93 -14.22 -9.83
C SER A 114 3.39 -14.08 -9.36
N ALA A 115 4.30 -14.84 -9.98
CA ALA A 115 5.74 -14.70 -9.70
C ALA A 115 6.28 -13.27 -9.92
N PRO A 116 5.85 -12.53 -10.97
CA PRO A 116 6.25 -11.13 -11.15
C PRO A 116 5.77 -10.20 -10.02
N GLU A 117 4.58 -10.44 -9.46
CA GLU A 117 4.09 -9.68 -8.31
C GLU A 117 5.01 -9.91 -7.08
N LEU A 118 5.37 -11.16 -6.81
CA LEU A 118 6.27 -11.49 -5.70
C LEU A 118 7.66 -10.85 -5.88
N ILE A 119 8.19 -10.85 -7.10
CA ILE A 119 9.45 -10.18 -7.44
C ILE A 119 9.33 -8.68 -7.18
N LEU A 120 8.23 -8.05 -7.60
CA LEU A 120 7.98 -6.63 -7.39
C LEU A 120 7.96 -6.27 -5.90
N VAL A 121 7.26 -7.05 -5.07
CA VAL A 121 7.21 -6.87 -3.61
C VAL A 121 8.61 -6.93 -3.00
N VAL A 122 9.39 -7.96 -3.35
CA VAL A 122 10.74 -8.16 -2.80
C VAL A 122 11.67 -7.03 -3.23
N CYS A 123 11.65 -6.64 -4.50
CA CYS A 123 12.46 -5.56 -5.03
C CYS A 123 12.09 -4.20 -4.41
N ALA A 124 10.80 -3.86 -4.33
CA ALA A 124 10.34 -2.61 -3.73
C ALA A 124 10.70 -2.53 -2.24
N SER A 125 10.44 -3.60 -1.49
CA SER A 125 10.79 -3.68 -0.07
C SER A 125 12.31 -3.60 0.15
N GLY A 126 13.09 -4.28 -0.69
CA GLY A 126 14.55 -4.22 -0.68
C GLY A 126 15.07 -2.81 -0.95
N ALA A 127 14.48 -2.11 -1.93
CA ALA A 127 14.83 -0.73 -2.25
C ALA A 127 14.53 0.23 -1.10
N VAL A 128 13.34 0.12 -0.48
CA VAL A 128 12.95 0.86 0.73
C VAL A 128 13.97 0.66 1.86
N LEU A 129 14.35 -0.58 2.14
CA LEU A 129 15.33 -0.90 3.18
C LEU A 129 16.73 -0.36 2.84
N TRP A 130 17.14 -0.48 1.58
CA TRP A 130 18.43 -0.01 1.11
C TRP A 130 18.53 1.51 1.20
N MET A 131 17.51 2.25 0.76
CA MET A 131 17.47 3.72 0.84
C MET A 131 17.62 4.19 2.29
N ARG A 132 16.83 3.63 3.22
CA ARG A 132 16.93 3.98 4.65
C ARG A 132 18.27 3.61 5.26
N TYR A 133 18.82 2.45 4.92
CA TYR A 133 20.14 2.05 5.39
C TYR A 133 21.24 2.96 4.83
N SER A 134 21.17 3.34 3.55
CA SER A 134 22.13 4.23 2.92
C SER A 134 22.14 5.62 3.56
N PHE A 135 20.97 6.17 3.87
CA PHE A 135 20.82 7.41 4.62
C PHE A 135 21.40 7.28 6.03
N PHE A 136 21.09 6.22 6.77
CA PHE A 136 21.67 5.95 8.09
C PHE A 136 23.20 5.89 8.05
N ARG A 137 23.76 5.24 7.01
CA ARG A 137 25.21 5.16 6.79
C ARG A 137 25.84 6.52 6.52
N SER A 138 25.17 7.40 5.79
CA SER A 138 25.67 8.75 5.52
C SER A 138 25.81 9.60 6.80
N LEU A 139 24.98 9.34 7.81
CA LEU A 139 24.97 10.06 9.09
C LEU A 139 25.89 9.43 10.15
N ASN A 140 26.36 8.20 9.95
CA ASN A 140 27.08 7.43 10.97
C ASN A 140 28.34 6.79 10.38
N SER A 141 29.51 7.31 10.77
CA SER A 141 30.83 6.84 10.30
C SER A 141 31.11 5.36 10.58
N ASN A 142 30.55 4.79 11.66
CA ASN A 142 30.68 3.38 12.04
C ASN A 142 29.39 2.57 11.81
N ALA A 143 28.63 2.90 10.77
CA ALA A 143 27.37 2.24 10.45
C ALA A 143 27.56 0.79 10.02
N SER A 144 26.78 -0.10 10.64
CA SER A 144 26.60 -1.49 10.19
C SER A 144 25.10 -1.79 10.12
N PHE A 145 24.72 -2.76 9.28
CA PHE A 145 23.31 -3.13 9.12
C PHE A 145 22.68 -3.56 10.45
N ARG A 146 23.41 -4.32 11.27
CA ARG A 146 22.97 -4.71 12.63
C ARG A 146 22.67 -3.50 13.51
N ARG A 147 23.48 -2.44 13.43
CA ARG A 147 23.25 -1.20 14.19
C ARG A 147 22.04 -0.43 13.69
N TYR A 148 21.83 -0.40 12.37
CA TYR A 148 20.63 0.17 11.75
C TYR A 148 19.36 -0.54 12.25
N ILE A 149 19.31 -1.88 12.18
CA ILE A 149 18.15 -2.63 12.69
C ILE A 149 17.94 -2.38 14.19
N ALA A 150 19.02 -2.34 14.98
CA ALA A 150 18.94 -2.02 16.41
C ALA A 150 18.49 -0.58 16.70
N SER A 151 18.75 0.40 15.82
CA SER A 151 18.20 1.76 15.96
C SER A 151 16.72 1.81 15.62
N GLU A 152 16.31 1.21 14.50
CA GLU A 152 14.90 1.14 14.09
C GLU A 152 14.04 0.45 15.16
N TRP A 153 14.51 -0.68 15.68
CA TRP A 153 13.82 -1.41 16.76
C TRP A 153 13.62 -0.56 18.03
N ARG A 154 14.61 0.27 18.39
CA ARG A 154 14.50 1.18 19.53
C ARG A 154 13.47 2.28 19.30
N VAL A 155 13.40 2.83 18.08
CA VAL A 155 12.39 3.84 17.71
C VAL A 155 10.99 3.25 17.80
N LEU A 156 10.77 2.06 17.25
CA LEU A 156 9.47 1.37 17.32
C LEU A 156 9.05 1.10 18.77
N ARG A 157 9.97 0.60 19.61
CA ARG A 157 9.67 0.32 21.03
C ARG A 157 9.29 1.58 21.81
N ARG A 158 9.94 2.73 21.53
CA ARG A 158 9.62 4.01 22.17
C ARG A 158 8.29 4.61 21.72
N SER A 159 7.83 4.21 20.53
CA SER A 159 6.56 4.69 19.95
C SER A 159 5.38 3.83 20.37
N ALA A 160 5.60 2.68 21.02
CA ALA A 160 4.55 1.87 21.61
C ALA A 160 4.03 2.57 22.88
N PRO A 161 2.71 2.74 23.05
CA PRO A 161 2.16 3.33 24.26
C PRO A 161 2.55 2.48 25.46
N GLU A 162 3.19 3.08 26.46
CA GLU A 162 3.33 2.48 27.79
C GLU A 162 1.92 2.07 28.25
N GLN A 163 1.70 0.78 28.44
CA GLN A 163 0.56 0.30 29.21
C GLN A 163 0.70 0.91 30.62
N ARG A 164 0.05 2.06 30.85
CA ARG A 164 -0.18 2.56 32.21
C ARG A 164 -0.97 1.49 32.93
N SER A 165 -0.28 0.73 33.77
CA SER A 165 -0.90 -0.14 34.75
C SER A 165 -1.83 0.72 35.60
N MET A 166 -3.14 0.62 35.37
CA MET A 166 -4.13 1.02 36.36
C MET A 166 -4.05 0.00 37.49
N SER A 167 -3.14 0.24 38.43
CA SER A 167 -3.25 -0.29 39.79
C SER A 167 -4.17 0.66 40.56
N THR A 168 -5.46 0.33 40.62
CA THR A 168 -6.37 0.78 41.68
C THR A 168 -6.51 -0.34 42.68
#